data_AF-A0A8T0ELY0-F1
#
_entry.id   AF-A0A8T0ELY0-F1
#
_cell.length_a   1.000
_cell.length_b   1.000
_cell.length_c   1.000
_cell.angle_alpha   90.00
_cell.angle_beta   90.00
_cell.angle_gamma   90.00
#
_symmetry.space_group_name_H-M   'P 1'
#
loop_
_entity.id
_entity.type
_entity.pdbx_description
1 polymer ?
#
loop_
_entity_poly.entity_id
_entity_poly.type
_entity_poly.pdbx_seq_one_letter_code
_entity_poly.pdbx_strand_id
1 'polypeptide(L)'
;MSVFQKCENHPIQFAVNIAWILFTKEELRESNCQGKKQKSALDKKRLLFIHDSVMKFYQIPISSQADIWKQCIKRIDTRCRHERHPRFNDFASSNSLKRFISYY
;
A
#
# COMPACT_ATOMS: atom_id res chain seq x y z
N MET A 1 -5.30 22.37 12.09
CA MET A 1 -5.05 22.14 10.66
C MET A 1 -4.93 20.64 10.45
N SER A 2 -5.75 20.03 9.59
CA SER A 2 -5.59 18.60 9.31
C SER A 2 -4.33 18.37 8.47
N VAL A 3 -3.62 17.27 8.72
CA VAL A 3 -2.40 16.88 7.99
C VAL A 3 -2.65 16.76 6.48
N PHE A 4 -3.91 16.57 6.09
CA PHE A 4 -4.37 16.46 4.70
C PHE A 4 -4.02 17.66 3.82
N GLN A 5 -4.01 18.88 4.36
CA GLN A 5 -3.85 20.10 3.54
C GLN A 5 -2.41 20.34 3.03
N LYS A 6 -1.40 19.60 3.51
CA LYS A 6 0.00 19.91 3.17
C LYS A 6 0.59 19.13 1.99
N CYS A 7 0.16 17.90 1.66
CA CYS A 7 0.53 17.26 0.37
C CYS A 7 -0.49 16.22 -0.10
N GLU A 8 -0.93 16.34 -1.36
CA GLU A 8 -2.05 15.61 -1.97
C GLU A 8 -1.87 14.07 -2.06
N ASN A 9 -0.63 13.55 -2.01
CA ASN A 9 -0.33 12.13 -2.24
C ASN A 9 -0.03 11.30 -0.96
N HIS A 10 -0.01 11.91 0.21
CA HIS A 10 0.35 11.23 1.45
C HIS A 10 -0.52 10.03 1.85
N PRO A 11 -1.87 10.08 1.81
CA PRO A 11 -2.70 8.95 2.26
C PRO A 11 -2.48 7.70 1.39
N ILE A 12 -2.26 7.90 0.09
CA ILE A 12 -2.03 6.81 -0.88
C ILE A 12 -0.68 6.14 -0.60
N GLN A 13 0.39 6.92 -0.41
CA GLN A 13 1.71 6.37 -0.11
C GLN A 13 1.75 5.70 1.27
N PHE A 14 1.06 6.28 2.25
CA PHE A 14 0.91 5.69 3.58
C PHE A 14 0.23 4.32 3.51
N ALA A 15 -0.87 4.19 2.75
CA ALA A 15 -1.56 2.92 2.55
C ALA A 15 -0.64 1.84 1.95
N VAL A 16 0.18 2.21 0.95
CA VAL A 16 1.17 1.29 0.34
C VAL A 16 2.24 0.88 1.35
N ASN A 17 2.74 1.82 2.16
CA ASN A 17 3.76 1.53 3.16
C ASN A 17 3.22 0.55 4.22
N ILE A 18 2.00 0.76 4.72
CA ILE A 18 1.39 -0.21 5.65
C ILE A 18 1.18 -1.56 4.96
N ALA A 19 0.70 -1.60 3.72
CA ALA A 19 0.57 -2.85 2.99
C ALA A 19 1.91 -3.61 2.88
N TRP A 20 3.01 -2.89 2.67
CA TRP A 20 4.33 -3.50 2.60
C TRP A 20 4.83 -4.07 3.93
N ILE A 21 4.36 -3.51 5.06
CA ILE A 21 4.67 -4.02 6.40
C ILE A 21 3.79 -5.24 6.74
N LEU A 22 2.50 -5.21 6.37
CA LEU A 22 1.51 -6.21 6.77
C LEU A 22 1.49 -7.47 5.89
N PHE A 23 1.98 -7.39 4.67
CA PHE A 23 1.98 -8.49 3.72
C PHE A 23 3.40 -8.87 3.33
N THR A 24 3.67 -10.17 3.25
CA THR A 24 4.95 -10.65 2.74
C THR A 24 5.11 -10.32 1.26
N LYS A 25 6.34 -10.38 0.75
CA LYS A 25 6.58 -10.16 -0.68
C LYS A 25 5.87 -11.22 -1.52
N GLU A 26 5.83 -12.46 -1.05
CA GLU A 26 5.18 -13.59 -1.68
C GLU A 26 3.66 -13.34 -1.75
N GLU A 27 3.04 -12.92 -0.63
CA GLU A 27 1.62 -12.56 -0.59
C GLU A 27 1.31 -11.44 -1.61
N LEU A 28 2.11 -10.38 -1.64
CA LEU A 28 1.93 -9.27 -2.58
C LEU A 28 2.16 -9.69 -4.04
N ARG A 29 3.13 -10.57 -4.28
CA ARG A 29 3.46 -11.10 -5.60
C ARG A 29 2.34 -11.93 -6.19
N GLU A 30 1.67 -12.75 -5.39
CA GLU A 30 0.65 -13.69 -5.85
C GLU A 30 -0.76 -13.10 -5.85
N SER A 31 -0.99 -12.07 -5.03
CA SER A 31 -2.33 -11.53 -4.76
C SER A 31 -2.65 -10.21 -5.49
N ASN A 32 -3.89 -9.77 -5.33
CA ASN A 32 -4.31 -8.36 -5.46
C ASN A 32 -5.43 -8.05 -4.45
N CYS A 33 -5.87 -6.80 -4.36
CA CYS A 33 -6.86 -6.40 -3.34
C CYS A 33 -8.23 -7.07 -3.49
N GLN A 34 -8.59 -7.58 -4.68
CA GLN A 34 -9.93 -8.10 -4.99
C GLN A 34 -9.96 -9.58 -5.40
N GLY A 35 -8.81 -10.26 -5.48
CA GLY A 35 -8.70 -11.62 -6.02
C GLY A 35 -9.04 -11.73 -7.52
N LYS A 36 -8.95 -10.64 -8.29
CA LYS A 36 -9.33 -10.65 -9.72
C LYS A 36 -8.27 -11.32 -10.59
N LYS A 37 -8.70 -11.85 -11.75
CA LYS A 37 -7.83 -12.47 -12.78
C LYS A 37 -7.05 -13.69 -12.25
N GLN A 38 -7.74 -14.61 -11.56
CA GLN A 38 -7.17 -15.86 -11.02
C GLN A 38 -6.01 -15.61 -10.04
N LYS A 39 -6.09 -14.53 -9.26
CA LYS A 39 -5.10 -14.18 -8.22
C LYS A 39 -5.75 -14.34 -6.86
N SER A 40 -4.94 -14.63 -5.85
CA SER A 40 -5.40 -14.60 -4.45
C SER A 40 -5.87 -13.19 -4.07
N ALA A 41 -6.89 -13.10 -3.22
CA ALA A 41 -7.25 -11.84 -2.60
C ALA A 41 -6.34 -11.59 -1.40
N LEU A 42 -5.83 -10.36 -1.24
CA LEU A 42 -5.21 -9.97 0.02
C LEU A 42 -6.22 -10.10 1.17
N ASP A 43 -5.71 -10.45 2.35
CA ASP A 43 -6.56 -10.63 3.53
C ASP A 43 -7.41 -9.38 3.81
N LYS A 44 -8.72 -9.59 3.90
CA LYS A 44 -9.70 -8.50 4.02
C LYS A 44 -9.58 -7.76 5.35
N LYS A 45 -9.22 -8.45 6.43
CA LYS A 45 -9.06 -7.81 7.76
C LYS A 45 -7.87 -6.87 7.78
N ARG A 46 -6.73 -7.29 7.21
CA ARG A 46 -5.55 -6.44 7.03
C ARG A 46 -5.83 -5.25 6.10
N LEU A 47 -6.59 -5.44 5.02
CA LEU A 47 -7.02 -4.32 4.16
C LEU A 47 -7.94 -3.32 4.88
N LEU A 48 -8.87 -3.80 5.71
CA LEU A 48 -9.73 -2.94 6.52
C LEU A 48 -8.92 -2.13 7.54
N PHE A 49 -7.93 -2.77 8.17
CA PHE A 49 -7.01 -2.06 9.07
C PHE A 49 -6.26 -0.92 8.35
N ILE A 50 -5.79 -1.15 7.12
CA ILE A 50 -5.13 -0.10 6.30
C ILE A 50 -6.12 1.03 6.02
N HIS A 51 -7.35 0.71 5.60
CA HIS A 51 -8.40 1.70 5.37
C HIS A 51 -8.61 2.58 6.60
N ASP A 52 -8.89 1.98 7.74
CA ASP A 52 -9.22 2.69 8.97
C ASP A 52 -8.03 3.54 9.46
N SER A 53 -6.80 3.02 9.28
CA SER A 53 -5.57 3.76 9.58
C SER A 53 -5.43 5.00 8.72
N VAL A 54 -5.68 4.90 7.40
CA VAL A 54 -5.62 6.05 6.47
C VAL A 54 -6.66 7.10 6.86
N MET A 55 -7.92 6.68 7.05
CA MET A 55 -9.02 7.62 7.32
C MET A 55 -8.83 8.32 8.66
N LYS A 56 -8.39 7.59 9.69
CA LYS A 56 -8.15 8.13 11.03
C LYS A 56 -6.94 9.06 11.08
N PHE A 57 -5.80 8.64 10.51
CA PHE A 57 -4.55 9.39 10.60
C PHE A 57 -4.61 10.72 9.83
N TYR A 58 -5.18 10.70 8.62
CA TYR A 58 -5.30 11.89 7.78
C TYR A 58 -6.61 12.67 7.99
N GLN A 59 -7.50 12.17 8.85
CA GLN A 59 -8.80 12.79 9.14
C GLN A 59 -9.60 13.07 7.85
N ILE A 60 -9.69 12.06 6.98
CA ILE A 60 -10.32 12.19 5.66
C ILE A 60 -11.84 12.40 5.84
N PRO A 61 -12.44 13.47 5.26
CA PRO A 61 -13.88 13.71 5.33
C PRO A 61 -14.66 12.56 4.68
N ILE A 62 -15.80 12.19 5.27
CA ILE A 62 -16.64 11.07 4.81
C ILE A 62 -16.95 11.17 3.31
N SER A 63 -17.24 12.37 2.81
CA SER A 63 -17.51 12.63 1.39
C SER A 63 -16.36 12.26 0.44
N SER A 64 -15.11 12.24 0.94
CA SER A 64 -13.91 11.94 0.15
C SER A 64 -13.32 10.54 0.44
N GLN A 65 -13.78 9.83 1.48
CA GLN A 65 -13.18 8.56 1.89
C GLN A 65 -13.22 7.51 0.79
N ALA A 66 -14.34 7.39 0.07
CA ALA A 66 -14.49 6.41 -1.01
C ALA A 66 -13.49 6.64 -2.16
N ASP A 67 -13.33 7.89 -2.59
CA ASP A 67 -12.40 8.24 -3.67
C ASP A 67 -10.95 8.07 -3.26
N ILE A 68 -10.58 8.50 -2.06
CA ILE A 68 -9.24 8.30 -1.52
C ILE A 68 -8.94 6.81 -1.37
N TRP A 69 -9.88 6.02 -0.87
CA TRP A 69 -9.70 4.58 -0.74
C TRP A 69 -9.52 3.89 -2.09
N LYS A 70 -10.31 4.28 -3.11
CA LYS A 70 -10.16 3.77 -4.48
C LYS A 70 -8.75 4.03 -5.03
N GLN A 71 -8.18 5.20 -4.73
CA GLN A 71 -6.79 5.53 -5.12
C GLN A 71 -5.76 4.70 -4.35
N CYS A 72 -5.97 4.49 -3.05
CA CYS A 72 -5.13 3.61 -2.22
C CYS A 72 -5.11 2.18 -2.78
N ILE A 73 -6.28 1.58 -3.03
CA ILE A 73 -6.40 0.24 -3.63
C ILE A 73 -5.67 0.15 -4.97
N LYS A 74 -5.86 1.13 -5.86
CA LYS A 74 -5.16 1.17 -7.16
C LYS A 74 -3.64 1.16 -6.97
N ARG A 75 -3.12 1.88 -5.97
CA ARG A 75 -1.68 1.95 -5.71
C ARG A 75 -1.15 0.68 -5.03
N ILE A 76 -1.90 0.07 -4.11
CA ILE A 76 -1.57 -1.23 -3.52
C ILE A 76 -1.52 -2.31 -4.62
N ASP A 77 -2.52 -2.37 -5.50
CA ASP A 77 -2.51 -3.28 -6.65
C ASP A 77 -1.33 -3.03 -7.59
N THR A 78 -0.90 -1.77 -7.71
CA THR A 78 0.31 -1.42 -8.47
C THR A 78 1.55 -1.99 -7.81
N ARG A 79 1.64 -1.96 -6.48
CA ARG A 79 2.72 -2.60 -5.73
C ARG A 79 2.73 -4.12 -5.93
N CYS A 80 1.58 -4.79 -5.84
CA CYS A 80 1.46 -6.22 -6.13
C CYS A 80 2.01 -6.57 -7.53
N ARG A 81 1.73 -5.73 -8.54
CA ARG A 81 2.29 -5.92 -9.89
C ARG A 81 3.81 -5.76 -9.94
N HIS A 82 4.36 -4.79 -9.22
CA HIS A 82 5.81 -4.59 -9.15
C HIS A 82 6.52 -5.75 -8.44
N GLU A 83 5.95 -6.33 -7.37
CA GLU A 83 6.54 -7.52 -6.74
C GLU A 83 6.49 -8.76 -7.65
N ARG A 84 5.48 -8.83 -8.54
CA ARG A 84 5.34 -9.92 -9.51
C ARG A 84 6.28 -9.79 -10.70
N HIS A 85 6.50 -8.57 -11.16
CA HIS A 85 7.37 -8.24 -12.27
C HIS A 85 8.37 -7.18 -11.82
N PRO A 86 9.34 -7.54 -10.94
CA PRO A 86 10.35 -6.60 -10.48
C PRO A 86 11.11 -6.10 -11.70
N ARG A 87 11.21 -4.78 -11.86
CA ARG A 87 12.01 -4.22 -12.96
C ARG A 87 13.48 -4.48 -12.63
N PHE A 88 14.33 -4.52 -13.66
CA PHE A 88 15.77 -4.68 -13.49
C PHE A 88 16.37 -3.70 -12.46
N ASN A 89 15.87 -2.47 -12.38
CA ASN A 89 16.29 -1.46 -11.39
C ASN A 89 15.83 -1.71 -9.94
N ASP A 90 14.79 -2.53 -9.71
CA ASP A 90 14.28 -2.80 -8.35
C ASP A 90 15.23 -3.70 -7.55
N PHE A 91 16.05 -4.52 -8.23
CA PHE A 91 17.12 -5.29 -7.60
C PHE A 91 18.14 -4.38 -6.89
N ALA A 92 18.51 -3.25 -7.51
CA ALA A 92 19.45 -2.29 -6.93
C ALA A 92 18.88 -1.57 -5.70
N SER A 93 17.58 -1.22 -5.72
CA SER A 93 16.93 -0.49 -4.61
C SER A 93 16.61 -1.38 -3.39
N SER A 94 16.39 -2.69 -3.61
CA SER A 94 16.14 -3.63 -2.51
C SER A 94 17.31 -3.76 -1.54
N ASN A 95 18.54 -3.54 -2.01
CA ASN A 95 19.74 -3.51 -1.18
C ASN A 95 19.82 -2.26 -0.30
N SER A 96 19.28 -1.13 -0.76
CA SER A 96 19.28 0.12 0.01
C SER A 96 18.32 0.10 1.20
N LEU A 97 17.15 -0.55 1.06
CA LEU A 97 16.19 -0.66 2.16
C LEU A 97 16.57 -1.73 3.19
N LYS A 98 17.20 -2.84 2.74
CA LYS A 98 17.83 -3.83 3.64
C LYS A 98 18.91 -3.18 4.52
N ARG A 99 19.70 -2.25 3.95
CA ARG A 99 20.65 -1.45 4.72
C ARG A 99 19.97 -0.59 5.78
N PHE A 100 18.83 0.03 5.49
CA PHE A 100 18.13 0.90 6.44
C PHE A 100 17.54 0.15 7.65
N ILE A 101 17.05 -1.08 7.44
CA ILE A 101 16.50 -1.92 8.52
C ILE A 101 17.61 -2.57 9.36
N SER A 102 18.81 -2.79 8.80
CA SER A 102 19.96 -3.38 9.50
C SER A 102 20.64 -2.43 10.52
N TYR A 103 20.27 -1.15 10.54
CA TYR A 103 20.80 -0.16 11.51
C TYR A 103 19.86 0.09 12.71
N TYR A 104 18.81 -0.72 12.84
CA TYR A 104 17.93 -0.82 14.01
C TYR A 104 17.80 -2.28 14.44
#